data_AF-A0A7X5EA43-F1
#
_entry.id   AF-A0A7X5EA43-F1
#
_cell.length_a   1.000
_cell.length_b   1.000
_cell.length_c   1.000
_cell.angle_alpha   90.00
_cell.angle_beta   90.00
_cell.angle_gamma   90.00
#
_symmetry.space_group_name_H-M   'P 1'
#
loop_
_entity.id
_entity.type
_entity.pdbx_description
1 polymer ?
#
loop_
_entity_poly.entity_id
_entity_poly.type
_entity_poly.pdbx_seq_one_letter_code
_entity_poly.pdbx_strand_id
1 'polypeptide(L)'
;MGRVLLCLGKYAERPYFLERLYINVYSVEELCYCLMQNSYLIGKEIIDEKLVQWLEGECGLKELAGELGEMMASGCSAAGFAGRILDYTGYGSREEIEKAKNDLEREADLSVHEKRMVKADYLVENRKYMSAIKCYDSLLEELPDGERALKGRVLHNRGVAYAGLYRFRNAADSFRRAYECGKREESYISYLAANRMFMEEREYVNFIAAQPRGYDQTLKVEKRMEDAAGEFEGTEESRMLFTLKVCKEENNSVSYYEEVERVTDDLKEEYRQMAEK
;
A
#
# COMPACT_ATOMS: atom_id res chain seq x y z
N MET A 1 -3.51 25.35 -19.80
CA MET A 1 -2.43 26.31 -19.50
C MET A 1 -1.42 25.59 -18.62
N GLY A 2 -0.17 25.42 -19.08
CA GLY A 2 0.86 24.76 -18.29
C GLY A 2 1.19 25.57 -17.04
N ARG A 3 1.09 24.93 -15.87
CA ARG A 3 1.43 25.56 -14.59
C ARG A 3 2.95 25.46 -14.43
N VAL A 4 3.62 26.61 -14.35
CA VAL A 4 5.06 26.65 -14.06
C VAL A 4 5.21 26.51 -12.54
N LEU A 5 5.77 25.40 -12.09
CA LEU A 5 6.21 25.23 -10.71
C LEU A 5 7.56 25.94 -10.57
N LEU A 6 7.57 27.07 -9.88
CA LEU A 6 8.79 27.79 -9.55
C LEU A 6 9.29 27.23 -8.23
N CYS A 7 10.52 26.69 -8.20
CA CYS A 7 11.10 26.20 -6.96
C CYS A 7 11.24 27.35 -5.97
N LEU A 8 10.82 27.14 -4.72
CA LEU A 8 10.84 28.13 -3.65
C LEU A 8 11.91 27.78 -2.62
N GLY A 9 12.61 28.81 -2.17
CA GLY A 9 13.64 28.66 -1.14
C GLY A 9 14.89 27.96 -1.65
N LYS A 10 15.55 27.25 -0.74
CA LYS A 10 16.82 26.54 -0.98
C LYS A 10 16.68 25.06 -0.68
N TYR A 11 17.53 24.27 -1.33
CA TYR A 11 17.72 22.88 -0.95
C TYR A 11 18.48 22.83 0.38
N ALA A 12 17.94 22.09 1.35
CA ALA A 12 18.48 21.95 2.68
C ALA A 12 19.78 21.15 2.68
N GLU A 13 20.76 21.59 3.46
CA GLU A 13 21.97 20.81 3.71
C GLU A 13 21.68 19.72 4.76
N ARG A 14 20.83 20.04 5.73
CA ARG A 14 20.33 19.10 6.74
C ARG A 14 18.86 18.78 6.46
N PRO A 15 18.52 17.54 6.08
CA PRO A 15 17.14 17.19 5.79
C PRO A 15 16.28 17.19 7.05
N TYR A 16 14.99 17.40 6.86
CA TYR A 16 13.98 17.11 7.86
C TYR A 16 13.54 15.64 7.72
N PHE A 17 13.52 14.91 8.84
CA PHE A 17 13.09 13.52 8.85
C PHE A 17 11.60 13.41 9.15
N LEU A 18 10.80 13.00 8.17
CA LEU A 18 9.38 12.71 8.34
C LEU A 18 9.22 11.34 9.02
N GLU A 19 9.04 11.35 10.34
CA GLU A 19 8.97 10.13 11.17
C GLU A 19 7.90 9.13 10.71
N ARG A 20 6.76 9.62 10.23
CA ARG A 20 5.65 8.75 9.77
C ARG A 20 5.97 8.01 8.48
N LEU A 21 6.71 8.64 7.58
CA LEU A 21 7.07 8.05 6.28
C LEU A 21 8.46 7.41 6.30
N TYR A 22 9.26 7.65 7.33
CA TYR A 22 10.66 7.25 7.40
C TYR A 22 11.49 7.78 6.22
N ILE A 23 11.20 9.02 5.80
CA ILE A 23 11.85 9.68 4.66
C ILE A 23 12.49 10.99 5.11
N ASN A 24 13.68 11.27 4.57
CA ASN A 24 14.32 12.57 4.66
C ASN A 24 13.82 13.46 3.52
N VAL A 25 13.35 14.66 3.84
CA VAL A 25 13.00 15.69 2.86
C VAL A 25 14.03 16.83 2.92
N TYR A 26 14.42 17.29 1.75
CA TYR A 26 15.48 18.27 1.55
C TYR A 26 14.97 19.58 0.94
N SER A 27 13.73 19.63 0.48
CA SER A 27 13.13 20.88 0.01
C SER A 27 11.67 20.98 0.39
N VAL A 28 11.11 22.20 0.29
CA VAL A 28 9.69 22.41 0.53
C VAL A 28 8.84 21.66 -0.50
N GLU A 29 9.32 21.48 -1.74
CA GLU A 29 8.63 20.71 -2.77
C GLU A 29 8.60 19.21 -2.47
N GLU A 30 9.69 18.64 -1.94
CA GLU A 30 9.70 17.25 -1.49
C GLU A 30 8.74 17.04 -0.31
N LEU A 31 8.68 18.01 0.61
CA LEU A 31 7.68 18.03 1.67
C LEU A 31 6.25 18.11 1.10
N CYS A 32 5.99 19.01 0.15
CA CYS A 32 4.68 19.12 -0.50
C CYS A 32 4.28 17.85 -1.24
N TYR A 33 5.22 17.20 -1.93
CA TYR A 33 5.00 15.90 -2.55
C TYR A 33 4.58 14.86 -1.52
N CYS A 34 5.28 14.79 -0.38
CA CYS A 34 4.93 13.89 0.71
C CYS A 34 3.53 14.19 1.27
N LEU A 35 3.20 15.46 1.48
CA LEU A 35 1.89 15.91 1.95
C LEU A 35 0.76 15.57 0.98
N MET A 36 1.01 15.59 -0.33
CA MET A 36 0.01 15.23 -1.34
C MET A 36 -0.18 13.73 -1.52
N GLN A 37 0.91 12.97 -1.58
CA GLN A 37 0.84 11.53 -1.87
C GLN A 37 0.54 10.69 -0.63
N ASN A 38 0.89 11.19 0.56
CA ASN A 38 0.78 10.47 1.82
C ASN A 38 -0.01 11.26 2.86
N SER A 39 -0.91 12.15 2.44
CA SER A 39 -1.79 12.96 3.30
C SER A 39 -2.48 12.13 4.39
N TYR A 40 -2.88 10.91 4.04
CA TYR A 40 -3.55 9.97 4.92
C TYR A 40 -2.63 9.30 5.97
N LEU A 41 -1.30 9.40 5.85
CA LEU A 41 -0.34 8.89 6.85
C LEU A 41 0.21 9.98 7.76
N ILE A 42 0.07 11.23 7.32
CA ILE A 42 0.61 12.38 7.98
C ILE A 42 -0.47 12.88 8.93
N GLY A 43 -0.37 12.57 10.22
CA GLY A 43 -1.36 12.97 11.21
C GLY A 43 -1.10 14.36 11.80
N LYS A 44 -1.55 14.56 13.05
CA LYS A 44 -1.28 15.80 13.81
C LYS A 44 0.21 16.06 14.06
N GLU A 45 1.05 15.04 13.90
CA GLU A 45 2.50 15.14 14.08
C GLU A 45 3.18 16.04 13.04
N ILE A 46 2.49 16.40 11.94
CA ILE A 46 3.00 17.41 11.00
C ILE A 46 3.11 18.79 11.62
N ILE A 47 2.34 19.05 12.69
CA ILE A 47 2.40 20.28 13.47
C ILE A 47 3.61 20.17 14.41
N ASP A 48 4.80 20.36 13.87
CA ASP A 48 6.07 20.27 14.58
C ASP A 48 6.84 21.60 14.52
N GLU A 49 7.28 22.08 15.67
CA GLU A 49 8.12 23.27 15.77
C GLU A 49 9.46 23.08 15.05
N LYS A 50 10.01 21.86 15.05
CA LYS A 50 11.26 21.57 14.32
C LYS A 50 11.08 21.70 12.82
N LEU A 51 9.90 21.34 12.29
CA LEU A 51 9.59 21.52 10.88
C LEU A 51 9.56 23.01 10.51
N VAL A 52 8.96 23.84 11.36
CA VAL A 52 8.93 25.30 11.16
C VAL A 52 10.34 25.89 11.18
N GLN A 53 11.16 25.50 12.17
CA GLN A 53 12.56 25.93 12.26
C GLN A 53 13.38 25.48 11.05
N TRP A 54 13.12 24.27 10.54
CA TRP A 54 13.78 23.76 9.33
C TRP A 54 13.38 24.56 8.08
N LEU A 55 12.09 24.87 7.90
CA LEU A 55 11.61 25.70 6.81
C LEU A 55 12.25 27.10 6.83
N GLU A 56 12.40 27.69 8.02
CA GLU A 56 13.04 28.99 8.19
C GLU A 56 14.55 28.94 7.89
N GLY A 57 15.26 28.02 8.54
CA GLY A 57 16.72 27.97 8.58
C GLY A 57 17.35 27.33 7.35
N GLU A 58 16.90 26.12 6.99
CA GLU A 58 17.50 25.33 5.91
C GLU A 58 16.90 25.72 4.55
N CYS A 59 15.58 25.81 4.46
CA CYS A 59 14.90 26.17 3.22
C CYS A 59 14.85 27.69 2.96
N GLY A 60 15.11 28.52 3.98
CA GLY A 60 15.12 29.98 3.87
C GLY A 60 13.74 30.63 3.76
N LEU A 61 12.67 29.91 4.10
CA LEU A 61 11.27 30.33 3.92
C LEU A 61 10.72 31.01 5.19
N LYS A 62 11.29 32.18 5.51
CA LYS A 62 11.00 32.90 6.76
C LYS A 62 9.55 33.35 6.91
N GLU A 63 8.95 33.82 5.82
CA GLU A 63 7.55 34.26 5.82
C GLU A 63 6.60 33.09 6.12
N LEU A 64 6.78 31.97 5.42
CA LEU A 64 6.01 30.75 5.66
C LEU A 64 6.19 30.24 7.09
N ALA A 65 7.44 30.21 7.59
CA ALA A 65 7.70 29.77 8.95
C ALA A 65 7.03 30.66 10.01
N GLY A 66 7.04 31.99 9.82
CA GLY A 66 6.33 32.93 10.69
C GLY A 66 4.83 32.68 10.72
N GLU A 67 4.20 32.54 9.55
CA GLU A 67 2.77 32.24 9.45
C GLU A 67 2.41 30.90 10.11
N LEU A 68 3.21 29.85 9.89
CA LEU A 68 3.00 28.54 10.51
C LEU A 68 3.16 28.61 12.03
N GLY A 69 4.12 29.38 12.55
CA GLY A 69 4.31 29.59 13.98
C GLY A 69 3.10 30.28 14.63
N GLU A 70 2.53 31.30 13.99
CA GLU A 70 1.29 31.97 14.44
C GLU A 70 0.08 31.01 14.41
N MET A 71 -0.01 30.19 13.36
CA MET A 71 -1.05 29.15 13.24
C MET A 71 -0.92 28.10 14.35
N MET A 72 0.29 27.69 14.71
CA MET A 72 0.52 26.78 15.83
C MET A 72 0.08 27.39 17.16
N ALA A 73 0.43 28.66 17.42
CA ALA A 73 0.05 29.35 18.65
C ALA A 73 -1.47 29.54 18.79
N SER A 74 -2.19 29.65 17.68
CA SER A 74 -3.65 29.79 17.63
C SER A 74 -4.42 28.45 17.59
N GLY A 75 -3.71 27.32 17.54
CA GLY A 75 -4.32 25.99 17.60
C GLY A 75 -4.89 25.50 16.26
N CYS A 76 -4.11 25.57 15.18
CA CYS A 76 -4.52 25.09 13.86
C CYS A 76 -4.71 23.56 13.78
N SER A 77 -5.51 23.10 12.81
CA SER A 77 -5.61 21.68 12.44
C SER A 77 -4.45 21.24 11.55
N ALA A 78 -4.18 19.93 11.49
CA ALA A 78 -3.13 19.37 10.63
C ALA A 78 -3.38 19.68 9.14
N ALA A 79 -4.66 19.62 8.72
CA ALA A 79 -5.08 20.01 7.38
C ALA A 79 -4.89 21.50 7.11
N GLY A 80 -5.18 22.37 8.08
CA GLY A 80 -4.90 23.80 7.96
C GLY A 80 -3.41 24.10 7.84
N PHE A 81 -2.59 23.43 8.66
CA PHE A 81 -1.14 23.58 8.67
C PHE A 81 -0.50 23.12 7.34
N ALA A 82 -0.77 21.88 6.92
CA ALA A 82 -0.29 21.36 5.64
C ALA A 82 -0.85 22.12 4.44
N GLY A 83 -2.12 22.52 4.53
CA GLY A 83 -2.79 23.35 3.54
C GLY A 83 -2.06 24.67 3.31
N ARG A 84 -1.64 25.35 4.37
CA ARG A 84 -0.88 26.60 4.26
C ARG A 84 0.44 26.40 3.53
N ILE A 85 1.15 25.30 3.81
CA ILE A 85 2.42 24.94 3.13
C ILE A 85 2.17 24.75 1.63
N LEU A 86 1.18 23.93 1.26
CA LEU A 86 0.82 23.66 -0.15
C LEU A 86 0.36 24.92 -0.90
N ASP A 87 -0.45 25.75 -0.23
CA ASP A 87 -0.97 26.99 -0.80
C ASP A 87 0.16 28.04 -0.97
N TYR A 88 1.11 28.11 -0.03
CA TYR A 88 2.27 29.01 -0.15
C TYR A 88 3.19 28.60 -1.30
N THR A 89 3.45 27.30 -1.45
CA THR A 89 4.31 26.80 -2.54
C THR A 89 3.63 26.77 -3.89
N GLY A 90 2.30 26.83 -3.93
CA GLY A 90 1.52 26.63 -5.14
C GLY A 90 1.65 25.21 -5.70
N TYR A 91 1.99 24.24 -4.84
CA TYR A 91 2.24 22.86 -5.22
C TYR A 91 0.92 22.07 -5.34
N GLY A 92 0.57 21.66 -6.56
CA GLY A 92 -0.67 20.94 -6.86
C GLY A 92 -1.85 21.85 -7.21
N SER A 93 -2.83 21.30 -7.94
CA SER A 93 -4.12 21.93 -8.23
C SER A 93 -4.94 22.16 -6.98
N ARG A 94 -5.88 23.12 -7.04
CA ARG A 94 -6.79 23.38 -5.91
C ARG A 94 -7.56 22.12 -5.52
N GLU A 95 -7.97 21.31 -6.49
CA GLU A 95 -8.67 20.04 -6.24
C GLU A 95 -7.78 19.03 -5.52
N GLU A 96 -6.52 18.90 -5.92
CA GLU A 96 -5.56 18.01 -5.25
C GLU A 96 -5.22 18.47 -3.83
N ILE A 97 -5.06 19.78 -3.61
CA ILE A 97 -4.83 20.36 -2.28
C ILE A 97 -6.04 20.11 -1.37
N GLU A 98 -7.27 20.34 -1.87
CA GLU A 98 -8.47 20.07 -1.09
C GLU A 98 -8.64 18.58 -0.79
N LYS A 99 -8.30 17.69 -1.73
CA LYS A 99 -8.27 16.24 -1.45
C LYS A 99 -7.29 15.92 -0.32
N ALA A 100 -6.06 16.42 -0.40
CA ALA A 100 -5.04 16.20 0.63
C ALA A 100 -5.49 16.73 2.01
N LYS A 101 -6.09 17.94 2.06
CA LYS A 101 -6.68 18.52 3.29
C LYS A 101 -7.76 17.61 3.88
N ASN A 102 -8.69 17.12 3.07
CA ASN A 102 -9.75 16.22 3.52
C ASN A 102 -9.20 14.90 4.09
N ASP A 103 -8.17 14.33 3.46
CA ASP A 103 -7.53 13.10 3.93
C ASP A 103 -6.81 13.32 5.28
N LEU A 104 -6.16 14.48 5.44
CA LEU A 104 -5.52 14.92 6.69
C LEU A 104 -6.52 15.11 7.84
N GLU A 105 -7.71 15.67 7.56
CA GLU A 105 -8.76 15.81 8.57
C GLU A 105 -9.31 14.46 9.01
N ARG A 106 -9.54 13.54 8.06
CA ARG A 106 -9.98 12.18 8.36
C ARG A 106 -8.97 11.44 9.23
N GLU A 107 -7.68 11.55 8.94
CA GLU A 107 -6.63 10.90 9.72
C GLU A 107 -6.54 11.44 11.16
N ALA A 108 -6.78 12.73 11.36
CA ALA A 108 -6.79 13.33 12.69
C ALA A 108 -7.87 12.71 13.62
N ASP A 109 -8.98 12.27 13.03
CA ASP A 109 -10.14 11.68 13.72
C ASP A 109 -10.05 10.16 13.90
N LEU A 110 -9.10 9.48 13.22
CA LEU A 110 -8.94 8.03 13.34
C LEU A 110 -8.48 7.61 14.74
N SER A 111 -9.06 6.51 15.22
CA SER A 111 -8.60 5.83 16.43
C SER A 111 -7.16 5.31 16.28
N VAL A 112 -6.48 5.04 17.40
CA VAL A 112 -5.11 4.48 17.38
C VAL A 112 -5.03 3.19 16.56
N HIS A 113 -6.08 2.36 16.60
CA HIS A 113 -6.17 1.12 15.84
C HIS A 113 -6.33 1.36 14.33
N GLU A 114 -7.13 2.35 13.94
CA GLU A 114 -7.31 2.72 12.54
C GLU A 114 -6.03 3.32 11.94
N LYS A 115 -5.32 4.18 12.68
CA LYS A 115 -4.01 4.72 12.26
C LYS A 115 -2.98 3.61 12.01
N ARG A 116 -2.98 2.60 12.88
CA ARG A 116 -2.11 1.42 12.72
C ARG A 116 -2.49 0.56 11.53
N MET A 117 -3.78 0.45 11.23
CA MET A 117 -4.27 -0.24 10.03
C MET A 117 -3.83 0.50 8.76
N VAL A 118 -3.99 1.83 8.72
CA VAL A 118 -3.55 2.67 7.60
C VAL A 118 -2.05 2.51 7.32
N LYS A 119 -1.22 2.50 8.37
CA LYS A 119 0.21 2.21 8.24
C LYS A 119 0.48 0.82 7.65
N ALA A 120 -0.28 -0.19 8.05
CA ALA A 120 -0.13 -1.54 7.53
C ALA A 120 -0.58 -1.63 6.06
N ASP A 121 -1.66 -0.95 5.70
CA ASP A 121 -2.18 -0.86 4.33
C ASP A 121 -1.13 -0.20 3.41
N TYR A 122 -0.47 0.86 3.86
CA TYR A 122 0.65 1.48 3.15
C TYR A 122 1.79 0.50 2.87
N LEU A 123 2.14 -0.37 3.82
CA LEU A 123 3.17 -1.38 3.61
C LEU A 123 2.75 -2.40 2.55
N VAL A 124 1.45 -2.75 2.46
CA VAL A 124 0.92 -3.62 1.39
C VAL A 124 1.02 -2.94 0.03
N GLU A 125 0.63 -1.65 -0.07
CA GLU A 125 0.73 -0.87 -1.32
C GLU A 125 2.17 -0.80 -1.84
N ASN A 126 3.15 -0.72 -0.93
CA ASN A 126 4.57 -0.71 -1.26
C ASN A 126 5.20 -2.11 -1.35
N ARG A 127 4.39 -3.18 -1.45
CA ARG A 127 4.81 -4.59 -1.54
C ARG A 127 5.68 -5.11 -0.37
N LYS A 128 5.73 -4.39 0.75
CA LYS A 128 6.42 -4.80 1.99
C LYS A 128 5.54 -5.72 2.83
N TYR A 129 5.15 -6.84 2.25
CA TYR A 129 4.08 -7.70 2.78
C TYR A 129 4.42 -8.32 4.14
N MET A 130 5.68 -8.73 4.37
CA MET A 130 6.04 -9.34 5.66
C MET A 130 5.99 -8.33 6.81
N SER A 131 6.41 -7.08 6.59
CA SER A 131 6.26 -5.99 7.56
C SER A 131 4.77 -5.67 7.79
N ALA A 132 3.95 -5.63 6.73
CA ALA A 132 2.52 -5.41 6.84
C ALA A 132 1.82 -6.48 7.69
N ILE A 133 2.14 -7.76 7.46
CA ILE A 133 1.59 -8.89 8.22
C ILE A 133 1.88 -8.73 9.72
N LYS A 134 3.10 -8.37 10.12
CA LYS A 134 3.43 -8.12 11.54
C LYS A 134 2.57 -7.01 12.14
N CYS A 135 2.37 -5.91 11.38
CA CYS A 135 1.53 -4.81 11.83
C CYS A 135 0.07 -5.25 12.04
N TYR A 136 -0.48 -6.05 11.12
CA TYR A 136 -1.82 -6.60 11.26
C TYR A 136 -1.94 -7.62 12.39
N ASP A 137 -0.94 -8.49 12.57
CA ASP A 137 -0.96 -9.48 13.66
C ASP A 137 -0.97 -8.79 15.03
N SER A 138 -0.08 -7.81 15.23
CA SER A 138 -0.08 -7.01 16.47
C SER A 138 -1.38 -6.22 16.64
N LEU A 139 -1.99 -5.72 15.56
CA LEU A 139 -3.29 -5.05 15.65
C LEU A 139 -4.41 -6.03 16.07
N LEU A 140 -4.41 -7.26 15.55
CA LEU A 140 -5.41 -8.28 15.89
C LEU A 140 -5.31 -8.79 17.33
N GLU A 141 -4.13 -8.72 17.94
CA GLU A 141 -3.92 -9.03 19.36
C GLU A 141 -4.50 -7.96 20.29
N GLU A 142 -4.48 -6.69 19.87
CA GLU A 142 -4.91 -5.56 20.69
C GLU A 142 -6.38 -5.19 20.49
N LEU A 143 -6.98 -5.56 19.35
CA LEU A 143 -8.35 -5.17 19.02
C LEU A 143 -9.37 -5.76 20.02
N PRO A 144 -10.22 -4.92 20.65
CA PRO A 144 -11.29 -5.38 21.52
C PRO A 144 -12.28 -6.29 20.76
N ASP A 145 -12.88 -7.25 21.47
CA ASP A 145 -13.88 -8.16 20.87
C ASP A 145 -15.13 -7.44 20.32
N GLY A 146 -15.43 -6.24 20.85
CA GLY A 146 -16.50 -5.38 20.37
C GLY A 146 -16.28 -4.81 18.96
N GLU A 147 -15.03 -4.75 18.49
CA GLU A 147 -14.69 -4.14 17.19
C GLU A 147 -14.69 -5.16 16.04
N ARG A 148 -15.73 -5.99 15.98
CA ARG A 148 -15.85 -7.08 15.00
C ARG A 148 -15.74 -6.62 13.54
N ALA A 149 -16.23 -5.42 13.22
CA ALA A 149 -16.15 -4.85 11.89
C ALA A 149 -14.70 -4.47 11.50
N LEU A 150 -13.96 -3.81 12.40
CA LEU A 150 -12.56 -3.46 12.19
C LEU A 150 -11.69 -4.71 12.13
N LYS A 151 -11.90 -5.66 13.06
CA LYS A 151 -11.24 -6.98 13.05
C LYS A 151 -11.43 -7.71 11.71
N GLY A 152 -12.63 -7.67 11.14
CA GLY A 152 -12.91 -8.23 9.82
C GLY A 152 -12.10 -7.58 8.69
N ARG A 153 -11.96 -6.25 8.71
CA ARG A 153 -11.12 -5.51 7.73
C ARG A 153 -9.64 -5.87 7.87
N VAL A 154 -9.12 -5.86 9.10
CA VAL A 154 -7.72 -6.20 9.38
C VAL A 154 -7.39 -7.63 8.94
N LEU A 155 -8.28 -8.59 9.22
CA LEU A 155 -8.14 -9.97 8.73
C LEU A 155 -8.14 -10.05 7.21
N HIS A 156 -9.00 -9.28 6.53
CA HIS A 156 -9.02 -9.25 5.07
C HIS A 156 -7.71 -8.73 4.50
N ASN A 157 -7.23 -7.58 4.97
CA ASN A 157 -6.02 -6.95 4.45
C ASN A 157 -4.76 -7.80 4.77
N ARG A 158 -4.73 -8.47 5.92
CA ARG A 158 -3.70 -9.48 6.20
C ARG A 158 -3.76 -10.64 5.21
N GLY A 159 -4.95 -11.07 4.79
CA GLY A 159 -5.14 -12.05 3.72
C GLY A 159 -4.54 -11.59 2.40
N VAL A 160 -4.74 -10.32 2.03
CA VAL A 160 -4.12 -9.70 0.85
C VAL A 160 -2.59 -9.74 0.93
N ALA A 161 -2.02 -9.37 2.08
CA ALA A 161 -0.56 -9.43 2.28
C ALA A 161 -0.01 -10.87 2.21
N TYR A 162 -0.73 -11.85 2.76
CA TYR A 162 -0.36 -13.27 2.61
C TYR A 162 -0.43 -13.74 1.15
N ALA A 163 -1.44 -13.31 0.40
CA ALA A 163 -1.57 -13.63 -1.02
C ALA A 163 -0.44 -13.01 -1.85
N GLY A 164 -0.01 -11.77 -1.53
CA GLY A 164 1.16 -11.12 -2.14
C GLY A 164 2.48 -11.86 -1.91
N LEU A 165 2.59 -12.63 -0.81
CA LEU A 165 3.72 -13.54 -0.54
C LEU A 165 3.50 -14.97 -1.06
N TYR A 166 2.49 -15.19 -1.90
CA TYR A 166 2.10 -16.52 -2.41
C TYR A 166 1.78 -17.55 -1.31
N ARG A 167 1.47 -17.09 -0.08
CA ARG A 167 1.10 -17.93 1.07
C ARG A 167 -0.41 -18.16 1.10
N PHE A 168 -0.94 -18.74 0.02
CA PHE A 168 -2.37 -18.81 -0.24
C PHE A 168 -3.19 -19.55 0.82
N ARG A 169 -2.62 -20.56 1.48
CA ARG A 169 -3.29 -21.25 2.60
C ARG A 169 -3.54 -20.31 3.80
N ASN A 170 -2.57 -19.46 4.12
CA ASN A 170 -2.70 -18.45 5.19
C ASN A 170 -3.63 -17.31 4.77
N ALA A 171 -3.59 -16.94 3.49
CA ALA A 171 -4.52 -15.97 2.92
C ALA A 171 -5.97 -16.46 3.03
N ALA A 172 -6.23 -17.71 2.65
CA ALA A 172 -7.54 -18.35 2.76
C ALA A 172 -8.06 -18.35 4.21
N ASP A 173 -7.25 -18.73 5.20
CA ASP A 173 -7.69 -18.67 6.60
C ASP A 173 -8.05 -17.24 7.03
N SER A 174 -7.23 -16.25 6.66
CA SER A 174 -7.47 -14.85 6.99
C SER A 174 -8.75 -14.32 6.33
N PHE A 175 -8.97 -14.60 5.05
CA PHE A 175 -10.20 -14.21 4.34
C PHE A 175 -11.45 -14.90 4.87
N ARG A 176 -11.36 -16.18 5.24
CA ARG A 176 -12.47 -16.92 5.87
C ARG A 176 -12.87 -16.25 7.18
N ARG A 177 -11.90 -15.98 8.06
CA ARG A 177 -12.14 -15.30 9.35
C ARG A 177 -12.68 -13.89 9.14
N ALA A 178 -12.19 -13.16 8.14
CA ALA A 178 -12.73 -11.85 7.76
C ALA A 178 -14.22 -11.93 7.37
N TYR A 179 -14.59 -12.93 6.54
CA TYR A 179 -15.97 -13.18 6.16
C TYR A 179 -16.84 -13.59 7.36
N GLU A 180 -16.32 -14.38 8.29
CA GLU A 180 -17.03 -14.73 9.53
C GLU A 180 -17.28 -13.51 10.42
N CYS A 181 -16.37 -12.53 10.43
CA CYS A 181 -16.53 -11.29 11.17
C CYS A 181 -17.57 -10.36 10.53
N GLY A 182 -17.44 -10.06 9.23
CA GLY A 182 -18.18 -8.97 8.58
C GLY A 182 -19.17 -9.38 7.48
N LYS A 183 -19.21 -10.66 7.09
CA LYS A 183 -20.07 -11.20 6.02
C LYS A 183 -19.98 -10.45 4.68
N ARG A 184 -18.86 -9.76 4.42
CA ARG A 184 -18.60 -9.03 3.18
C ARG A 184 -18.36 -10.00 2.03
N GLU A 185 -19.09 -9.84 0.93
CA GLU A 185 -18.97 -10.70 -0.26
C GLU A 185 -17.53 -10.76 -0.78
N GLU A 186 -16.84 -9.62 -0.82
CA GLU A 186 -15.44 -9.52 -1.26
C GLU A 186 -14.49 -10.42 -0.47
N SER A 187 -14.67 -10.55 0.84
CA SER A 187 -13.87 -11.46 1.67
C SER A 187 -14.16 -12.91 1.34
N TYR A 188 -15.39 -13.24 0.98
CA TYR A 188 -15.75 -14.59 0.55
C TYR A 188 -15.17 -14.93 -0.83
N ILE A 189 -15.25 -14.00 -1.79
CA ILE A 189 -14.61 -14.15 -3.12
C ILE A 189 -13.11 -14.35 -2.95
N SER A 190 -12.46 -13.56 -2.10
CA SER A 190 -11.01 -13.66 -1.85
C SER A 190 -10.63 -14.98 -1.16
N TYR A 191 -11.49 -15.48 -0.28
CA TYR A 191 -11.33 -16.82 0.31
C TYR A 191 -11.38 -17.92 -0.76
N LEU A 192 -12.37 -17.89 -1.65
CA LEU A 192 -12.49 -18.85 -2.75
C LEU A 192 -11.30 -18.78 -3.70
N ALA A 193 -10.90 -17.57 -4.09
CA ALA A 193 -9.74 -17.34 -4.95
C ALA A 193 -8.44 -17.86 -4.29
N ALA A 194 -8.23 -17.60 -3.01
CA ALA A 194 -7.05 -18.12 -2.30
C ALA A 194 -7.02 -19.66 -2.28
N ASN A 195 -8.17 -20.33 -2.09
CA ASN A 195 -8.24 -21.80 -2.20
C ASN A 195 -7.95 -22.28 -3.63
N ARG A 196 -8.49 -21.61 -4.65
CA ARG A 196 -8.24 -21.92 -6.07
C ARG A 196 -6.76 -21.90 -6.43
N MET A 197 -5.98 -21.02 -5.79
CA MET A 197 -4.55 -20.82 -6.06
C MET A 197 -3.63 -21.93 -5.52
N PHE A 198 -4.05 -22.71 -4.51
CA PHE A 198 -3.20 -23.79 -3.96
C PHE A 198 -3.81 -25.19 -4.01
N MET A 199 -5.11 -25.32 -4.20
CA MET A 199 -5.77 -26.62 -4.33
C MET A 199 -5.56 -27.20 -5.73
N GLU A 200 -5.43 -28.53 -5.80
CA GLU A 200 -5.53 -29.22 -7.08
C GLU A 200 -6.96 -29.14 -7.62
N GLU A 201 -7.12 -29.23 -8.94
CA GLU A 201 -8.41 -29.04 -9.62
C GLU A 201 -9.52 -29.93 -9.03
N ARG A 202 -9.25 -31.22 -8.80
CA ARG A 202 -10.22 -32.14 -8.23
C ARG A 202 -10.60 -31.78 -6.79
N GLU A 203 -9.64 -31.34 -5.98
CA GLU A 203 -9.87 -30.90 -4.60
C GLU A 203 -10.73 -29.63 -4.60
N TYR A 204 -10.40 -28.67 -5.46
CA TYR A 204 -11.12 -27.42 -5.58
C TYR A 204 -12.57 -27.62 -6.03
N VAL A 205 -12.81 -28.48 -7.03
CA VAL A 205 -14.17 -28.81 -7.50
C VAL A 205 -15.02 -29.40 -6.36
N ASN A 206 -14.45 -30.32 -5.57
CA ASN A 206 -15.14 -30.88 -4.40
C ASN A 206 -15.41 -29.81 -3.34
N PHE A 207 -14.45 -28.91 -3.11
CA PHE A 207 -14.56 -27.82 -2.16
C PHE A 207 -15.70 -26.83 -2.51
N ILE A 208 -15.82 -26.42 -3.78
CA ILE A 208 -16.89 -25.52 -4.23
C ILE A 208 -18.25 -26.23 -4.26
N ALA A 209 -18.29 -27.52 -4.62
CA ALA A 209 -19.52 -28.31 -4.63
C ALA A 209 -20.11 -28.48 -3.21
N ALA A 210 -19.25 -28.50 -2.19
CA ALA A 210 -19.65 -28.57 -0.80
C ALA A 210 -20.23 -27.24 -0.24
N GLN A 211 -20.30 -26.17 -1.03
CA GLN A 211 -20.74 -24.84 -0.60
C GLN A 211 -22.08 -24.43 -1.24
N PRO A 212 -23.23 -24.64 -0.56
CA PRO A 212 -24.56 -24.52 -1.18
C PRO A 212 -25.00 -23.11 -1.60
N ARG A 213 -24.25 -22.06 -1.23
CA ARG A 213 -24.64 -20.64 -1.40
C ARG A 213 -23.57 -19.78 -2.07
N GLY A 214 -22.57 -20.40 -2.71
CA GLY A 214 -21.41 -19.69 -3.27
C GLY A 214 -21.33 -19.64 -4.79
N TYR A 215 -22.32 -20.15 -5.52
CA TYR A 215 -22.21 -20.38 -6.97
C TYR A 215 -21.84 -19.11 -7.77
N ASP A 216 -22.54 -18.00 -7.51
CA ASP A 216 -22.25 -16.73 -8.20
C ASP A 216 -20.84 -16.20 -7.87
N GLN A 217 -20.38 -16.36 -6.63
CA GLN A 217 -19.04 -15.94 -6.23
C GLN A 217 -17.96 -16.85 -6.82
N THR A 218 -18.20 -18.15 -6.92
CA THR A 218 -17.32 -19.09 -7.61
C THR A 218 -17.19 -18.73 -9.09
N LEU A 219 -18.29 -18.40 -9.78
CA LEU A 219 -18.23 -17.93 -11.18
C LEU A 219 -17.40 -16.65 -11.32
N LYS A 220 -17.52 -15.71 -10.37
CA LYS A 220 -16.67 -14.51 -10.35
C LYS A 220 -15.19 -14.87 -10.20
N VAL A 221 -14.86 -15.88 -9.39
CA VAL A 221 -13.47 -16.35 -9.21
C VAL A 221 -12.96 -16.99 -10.50
N GLU A 222 -13.69 -17.94 -11.09
CA GLU A 222 -13.25 -18.60 -12.32
C GLU A 222 -13.07 -17.60 -13.47
N LYS A 223 -13.98 -16.62 -13.59
CA LYS A 223 -13.81 -15.54 -14.56
C LYS A 223 -12.53 -14.73 -14.31
N ARG A 224 -12.23 -14.37 -13.06
CA ARG A 224 -10.98 -13.66 -12.73
C ARG A 224 -9.73 -14.50 -13.04
N MET A 225 -9.80 -15.82 -12.87
CA MET A 225 -8.71 -16.73 -13.22
C MET A 225 -8.49 -16.79 -14.74
N GLU A 226 -9.57 -16.84 -15.51
CA GLU A 226 -9.54 -16.81 -16.98
C GLU A 226 -8.99 -15.48 -17.49
N ASP A 227 -9.51 -14.36 -16.98
CA ASP A 227 -9.07 -13.00 -17.34
C ASP A 227 -7.55 -12.84 -17.04
N ALA A 228 -7.09 -13.26 -15.85
CA ALA A 228 -5.68 -13.17 -15.48
C ALA A 228 -4.77 -14.09 -16.32
N ALA A 229 -5.24 -15.28 -16.70
CA ALA A 229 -4.50 -16.16 -17.59
C ALA A 229 -4.37 -15.55 -18.99
N GLY A 230 -5.46 -14.98 -19.53
CA GLY A 230 -5.44 -14.28 -20.81
C GLY A 230 -4.55 -13.04 -20.83
N GLU A 231 -4.58 -12.25 -19.75
CA GLU A 231 -3.66 -11.10 -19.59
C GLU A 231 -2.19 -11.54 -19.60
N PHE A 232 -1.86 -12.62 -18.88
CA PHE A 232 -0.50 -13.17 -18.85
C PHE A 232 -0.07 -13.71 -20.23
N GLU A 233 -0.94 -14.43 -20.95
CA GLU A 233 -0.66 -14.91 -22.30
C GLU A 233 -0.30 -13.78 -23.29
N GLY A 234 -0.81 -12.58 -23.05
CA GLY A 234 -0.53 -11.39 -23.86
C GLY A 234 0.85 -10.77 -23.64
N THR A 235 1.56 -11.10 -22.55
CA THR A 235 2.80 -10.40 -22.18
C THR A 235 4.05 -10.90 -22.91
N GLU A 236 5.13 -10.11 -22.85
CA GLU A 236 6.42 -10.50 -23.41
C GLU A 236 7.05 -11.66 -22.62
N GLU A 237 6.85 -11.69 -21.30
CA GLU A 237 7.33 -12.74 -20.41
C GLU A 237 6.73 -14.10 -20.78
N SER A 238 5.44 -14.16 -21.12
CA SER A 238 4.80 -15.39 -21.57
C SER A 238 5.41 -15.92 -22.87
N ARG A 239 5.65 -15.04 -23.85
CA ARG A 239 6.31 -15.41 -25.12
C ARG A 239 7.75 -15.88 -24.90
N MET A 240 8.47 -15.22 -23.99
CA MET A 240 9.82 -15.63 -23.60
C MET A 240 9.80 -17.04 -22.98
N LEU A 241 8.91 -17.30 -22.02
CA LEU A 241 8.76 -18.62 -21.39
C LEU A 241 8.36 -19.71 -22.39
N PHE A 242 7.49 -19.40 -23.36
CA PHE A 242 7.16 -20.31 -24.45
C PHE A 242 8.40 -20.64 -25.30
N THR A 243 9.20 -19.63 -25.65
CA THR A 243 10.44 -19.81 -26.41
C THR A 243 11.44 -20.69 -25.64
N LEU A 244 11.61 -20.44 -24.34
CA LEU A 244 12.46 -21.26 -23.47
C LEU A 244 12.01 -22.71 -23.43
N LYS A 245 10.69 -22.97 -23.40
CA LYS A 245 10.16 -24.33 -23.46
C LYS A 245 10.55 -25.05 -24.76
N VAL A 246 10.45 -24.36 -25.91
CA VAL A 246 10.88 -24.91 -27.21
C VAL A 246 12.39 -25.19 -27.21
N CYS A 247 13.22 -24.26 -26.73
CA CYS A 247 14.67 -24.44 -26.65
C CYS A 247 15.07 -25.67 -25.82
N LYS A 248 14.32 -25.96 -24.74
CA LYS A 248 14.50 -27.17 -23.93
C LYS A 248 14.17 -28.44 -24.72
N GLU A 249 13.07 -28.42 -25.47
CA GLU A 249 12.61 -29.56 -26.29
C GLU A 249 13.56 -29.84 -27.47
N GLU A 250 14.19 -28.79 -28.03
CA GLU A 250 15.16 -28.89 -29.13
C GLU A 250 16.61 -29.16 -28.67
N ASN A 251 16.84 -29.41 -27.38
CA ASN A 251 18.14 -29.73 -26.78
C ASN A 251 19.21 -28.61 -26.92
N ASN A 252 18.78 -27.36 -27.12
CA ASN A 252 19.66 -26.19 -27.14
C ASN A 252 20.00 -25.76 -25.69
N SER A 253 20.82 -26.58 -25.04
CA SER A 253 20.98 -26.61 -23.58
C SER A 253 21.56 -25.33 -22.96
N VAL A 254 22.56 -24.70 -23.55
CA VAL A 254 23.32 -23.61 -22.91
C VAL A 254 22.45 -22.35 -22.75
N SER A 255 21.79 -21.89 -23.81
CA SER A 255 20.93 -20.69 -23.77
C SER A 255 19.68 -20.88 -22.91
N TYR A 256 19.18 -22.11 -22.77
CA TYR A 256 18.02 -22.40 -21.92
C TYR A 256 18.35 -22.26 -20.42
N TYR A 257 19.45 -22.88 -19.98
CA TYR A 257 19.78 -22.89 -18.54
C TYR A 257 20.17 -21.50 -18.03
N GLU A 258 20.93 -20.73 -18.82
CA GLU A 258 21.32 -19.36 -18.45
C GLU A 258 20.10 -18.44 -18.28
N GLU A 259 19.15 -18.48 -19.22
CA GLU A 259 17.96 -17.64 -19.14
C GLU A 259 17.00 -18.08 -18.02
N VAL A 260 16.84 -19.39 -17.79
CA VAL A 260 16.03 -19.89 -16.67
C VAL A 260 16.65 -19.49 -15.33
N GLU A 261 17.98 -19.56 -15.20
CA GLU A 261 18.68 -19.13 -13.99
C GLU A 261 18.46 -17.63 -13.74
N ARG A 262 18.63 -16.79 -14.77
CA ARG A 262 18.37 -15.35 -14.71
C ARG A 262 16.96 -15.04 -14.22
N VAL A 263 15.94 -15.58 -14.89
CA VAL A 263 14.53 -15.36 -14.51
C VAL A 263 14.24 -15.85 -13.09
N THR A 264 14.79 -17.00 -12.71
CA THR A 264 14.58 -17.55 -11.37
C THR A 264 15.24 -16.69 -10.30
N ASP A 265 16.41 -16.13 -10.56
CA ASP A 265 17.12 -15.26 -9.62
C ASP A 265 16.46 -13.89 -9.48
N ASP A 266 15.95 -13.31 -10.57
CA ASP A 266 15.14 -12.09 -10.52
C ASP A 266 13.89 -12.29 -9.65
N LEU A 267 13.14 -13.38 -9.86
CA LEU A 267 11.96 -13.72 -9.06
C LEU A 267 12.30 -13.97 -7.58
N LYS A 268 13.44 -14.60 -7.29
CA LYS A 268 13.91 -14.78 -5.90
C LYS A 268 14.22 -13.43 -5.26
N GLU A 269 14.85 -12.51 -5.98
CA GLU A 269 15.22 -11.20 -5.46
C GLU A 269 13.98 -10.35 -5.18
N GLU A 270 13.02 -10.31 -6.12
CA GLU A 270 11.72 -9.68 -5.89
C GLU A 270 11.03 -10.28 -4.64
N TYR A 271 11.03 -11.61 -4.51
CA TYR A 271 10.46 -12.27 -3.33
C TYR A 271 11.16 -11.88 -2.03
N ARG A 272 12.50 -11.78 -2.03
CA ARG A 272 13.25 -11.34 -0.85
C ARG A 272 12.86 -9.93 -0.45
N GLN A 273 12.79 -8.99 -1.40
CA GLN A 273 12.37 -7.61 -1.13
C GLN A 273 10.95 -7.54 -0.52
N MET A 274 10.03 -8.38 -1.00
CA MET A 274 8.68 -8.47 -0.45
C MET A 274 8.63 -9.11 0.95
N ALA A 275 9.54 -10.03 1.23
CA ALA A 275 9.64 -10.80 2.47
C ALA A 275 10.56 -10.18 3.54
N GLU A 276 11.31 -9.14 3.17
CA GLU A 276 12.20 -8.39 4.06
C GLU A 276 11.45 -7.73 5.22
N LYS A 277 12.15 -7.58 6.35
CA LYS A 277 11.53 -7.35 7.67
C LYS A 277 11.32 -5.90 8.02
#